data_AF-A0A5C5VJT1-F1
#
_entry.id   AF-A0A5C5VJT1-F1
#
_cell.length_a   1.000
_cell.length_b   1.000
_cell.length_c   1.000
_cell.angle_alpha   90.00
_cell.angle_beta   90.00
_cell.angle_gamma   90.00
#
_symmetry.space_group_name_H-M   'P 1'
#
loop_
_entity.id
_entity.type
_entity.pdbx_description
1 polymer ?
#
loop_
_entity_poly.entity_id
_entity_poly.type
_entity_poly.pdbx_seq_one_letter_code
_entity_poly.pdbx_strand_id
1 'polypeptide(L)'
;MSIRFKCPSCSKSIKISMAHAGKKGKCPGCNQTLKMPSEEHLQKLMAKQAAAVGAAVPAQPAPVAEPKPAPASDDLFGDLGAGSFDDDDFNFPEPPAAEPEQTYNPYASPLSEESAAGSAEPSGAEATRKRLLSHEASIRSMGALFIIGGVLGCLAGIVNIVQGILAMMAGGDAAVGGGVLLVIGAVVGGLCAFQYWVGAGLRKCNPSARVPAIVLSAIGLLGFPIGTLINAYFLYLVAGKKGAEVLSSDYQRVIAATPHIKHKISIIVWIFVALLVAVLLLVLVAFAVG
;
A
#
# COMPACT_ATOMS: atom_id res chain seq x y z
N MET A 1 14.13 -23.69 -11.68
CA MET A 1 14.06 -22.38 -12.36
C MET A 1 13.10 -22.45 -13.53
N SER A 2 12.39 -21.37 -13.87
CA SER A 2 11.40 -21.34 -14.96
C SER A 2 11.81 -20.35 -16.04
N ILE A 3 11.63 -20.72 -17.30
CA ILE A 3 11.98 -19.92 -18.47
C ILE A 3 10.69 -19.35 -19.08
N ARG A 4 10.73 -18.10 -19.54
CA ARG A 4 9.62 -17.46 -20.27
C ARG A 4 10.02 -17.23 -21.71
N PHE A 5 9.22 -17.70 -22.66
CA PHE A 5 9.39 -17.39 -24.09
C PHE A 5 8.03 -17.16 -24.75
N LYS A 6 8.01 -16.51 -25.92
CA LYS A 6 6.78 -16.25 -26.69
C LYS A 6 6.52 -17.38 -27.68
N CYS A 7 5.27 -17.82 -27.78
CA CYS A 7 4.84 -18.76 -28.82
C CYS A 7 5.02 -18.13 -30.22
N PRO A 8 5.61 -18.83 -31.20
CA PRO A 8 5.76 -18.29 -32.56
C PRO A 8 4.42 -18.12 -33.29
N SER A 9 3.39 -18.90 -32.94
CA SER A 9 2.09 -18.86 -33.64
C SER A 9 1.10 -17.86 -33.06
N CYS A 10 1.13 -17.63 -31.74
CA CYS A 10 0.13 -16.78 -31.07
C CYS A 10 0.73 -15.70 -30.16
N SER A 11 2.06 -15.56 -30.14
CA SER A 11 2.80 -14.51 -29.40
C SER A 11 2.63 -14.52 -27.88
N LYS A 12 1.82 -15.44 -27.32
CA LYS A 12 1.55 -15.54 -25.89
C LYS A 12 2.80 -16.01 -25.13
N SER A 13 3.12 -15.36 -24.02
CA SER A 13 4.25 -15.74 -23.17
C SER A 13 3.93 -17.00 -22.38
N ILE A 14 4.75 -18.05 -22.53
CA ILE A 14 4.60 -19.32 -21.83
C ILE A 14 5.72 -19.44 -20.80
N LYS A 15 5.39 -19.85 -19.56
CA LYS A 15 6.34 -20.12 -18.49
C LYS A 15 6.49 -21.63 -18.33
N ILE A 16 7.69 -22.16 -18.55
CA ILE A 16 7.98 -23.60 -18.52
C ILE A 16 9.14 -23.90 -17.55
N SER A 17 9.07 -25.04 -16.87
CA SER A 17 10.15 -25.55 -16.03
C SER A 17 11.32 -26.09 -16.87
N MET A 18 12.56 -25.87 -16.43
CA MET A 18 13.78 -26.39 -17.07
C MET A 18 13.72 -27.90 -17.38
N ALA A 19 13.02 -28.70 -16.58
CA ALA A 19 12.86 -30.15 -16.77
C ALA A 19 12.16 -30.57 -18.09
N HIS A 20 11.54 -29.61 -18.79
CA HIS A 20 10.88 -29.81 -20.08
C HIS A 20 11.64 -29.19 -21.26
N ALA A 21 12.83 -28.62 -21.05
CA ALA A 21 13.67 -28.12 -22.14
C ALA A 21 13.95 -29.24 -23.17
N GLY A 22 13.90 -28.90 -24.47
CA GLY A 22 14.08 -29.86 -25.57
C GLY A 22 12.90 -30.80 -25.86
N LYS A 23 11.88 -30.90 -25.00
CA LYS A 23 10.69 -31.76 -25.23
C LYS A 23 9.66 -31.07 -26.12
N LYS A 24 8.80 -31.85 -26.77
CA LYS A 24 7.62 -31.33 -27.52
C LYS A 24 6.47 -31.11 -26.53
N GLY A 25 5.83 -29.95 -26.58
CA GLY A 25 4.68 -29.62 -25.75
C GLY A 25 3.63 -28.82 -26.52
N LYS A 26 2.39 -28.79 -26.04
CA LYS A 26 1.31 -27.99 -26.64
C LYS A 26 1.29 -26.59 -26.03
N CYS A 27 1.11 -25.57 -26.87
CA CYS A 27 0.89 -24.20 -26.38
C CYS A 27 -0.46 -24.08 -25.67
N PRO A 28 -0.56 -23.50 -24.46
CA PRO A 28 -1.85 -23.30 -23.77
C PRO A 28 -2.72 -22.21 -24.40
N GLY A 29 -2.21 -21.45 -25.37
CA GLY A 29 -2.95 -20.43 -26.10
C GLY A 29 -3.61 -20.96 -27.37
N CYS A 30 -2.87 -21.66 -28.22
CA CYS A 30 -3.33 -22.09 -29.55
C CYS A 30 -3.33 -23.61 -29.76
N ASN A 31 -3.00 -24.42 -28.75
CA ASN A 31 -2.90 -25.89 -28.82
C ASN A 31 -1.91 -26.46 -29.85
N GLN A 32 -1.13 -25.63 -30.55
CA GLN A 32 -0.14 -26.10 -31.50
C GLN A 32 1.05 -26.76 -30.79
N THR A 33 1.53 -27.87 -31.35
CA THR A 33 2.69 -28.60 -30.86
C THR A 33 3.97 -27.82 -31.17
N LEU A 34 4.66 -27.36 -30.13
CA LEU A 34 5.91 -26.60 -30.22
C LEU A 34 7.06 -27.45 -29.69
N LYS A 35 8.22 -27.35 -30.35
CA LYS A 35 9.47 -27.91 -29.82
C LYS A 35 10.09 -26.86 -28.89
N MET A 36 10.26 -27.21 -27.62
CA MET A 36 10.89 -26.30 -26.66
C MET A 36 12.38 -26.18 -26.99
N PRO A 37 12.98 -24.96 -26.91
CA PRO A 37 14.41 -24.79 -27.12
C PRO A 37 15.21 -25.75 -26.23
N SER A 38 16.29 -26.31 -26.78
CA SER A 38 17.21 -27.13 -25.99
C SER A 38 17.90 -26.27 -24.93
N GLU A 39 18.38 -26.91 -23.87
CA GLU A 39 19.09 -26.23 -22.79
C GLU A 39 20.32 -25.46 -23.30
N GLU A 40 21.06 -26.02 -24.25
CA GLU A 40 22.19 -25.35 -24.90
C GLU A 40 21.78 -24.06 -25.63
N HIS A 41 20.64 -24.08 -26.32
CA HIS A 41 20.13 -22.90 -27.03
C HIS A 41 19.70 -21.82 -26.02
N LEU A 42 19.16 -22.23 -24.88
CA LEU A 42 18.79 -21.33 -23.79
C LEU A 42 20.03 -20.71 -23.13
N GLN A 43 21.07 -21.50 -22.88
CA GLN A 43 22.33 -20.98 -22.35
C GLN A 43 22.96 -19.97 -23.30
N LYS A 44 22.94 -20.22 -24.62
CA LYS A 44 23.41 -19.24 -25.62
C LYS A 44 22.58 -17.95 -25.62
N LEU A 45 21.26 -18.03 -25.49
CA LEU A 45 20.41 -16.84 -25.42
C LEU A 45 20.63 -16.05 -24.13
N MET A 46 20.81 -16.73 -22.99
CA MET A 46 21.13 -16.08 -21.72
C MET A 46 22.52 -15.44 -21.75
N ALA A 47 23.52 -16.10 -22.32
CA ALA A 47 24.85 -15.54 -22.50
C ALA A 47 24.83 -14.32 -23.44
N LYS A 48 24.06 -14.37 -24.53
CA LYS A 48 23.88 -13.23 -25.45
C LYS A 48 23.17 -12.06 -24.79
N GLN A 49 22.17 -12.32 -23.95
CA GLN A 49 21.49 -11.27 -23.17
C GLN A 49 22.41 -10.69 -22.09
N ALA A 50 23.20 -11.51 -21.39
CA ALA A 50 24.18 -11.03 -20.41
C ALA A 50 25.25 -10.14 -21.08
N ALA A 51 25.73 -10.53 -22.26
CA ALA A 51 26.66 -9.72 -23.04
C ALA A 51 26.04 -8.40 -23.52
N ALA A 52 24.76 -8.41 -23.93
CA ALA A 52 24.07 -7.19 -24.36
C ALA A 52 23.79 -6.22 -23.20
N VAL A 53 23.49 -6.75 -22.00
CA VAL A 53 23.30 -5.94 -20.79
C VAL A 53 24.64 -5.39 -20.27
N GLY A 54 25.75 -6.09 -20.50
CA GLY A 54 27.09 -5.60 -20.16
C GLY A 54 27.60 -4.44 -21.04
N ALA A 55 27.09 -4.29 -22.28
CA ALA A 55 27.49 -3.22 -23.19
C ALA A 55 26.63 -1.95 -23.08
N ALA A 56 25.48 -2.04 -22.42
CA ALA A 56 24.63 -0.91 -22.06
C ALA A 56 24.49 -0.88 -20.54
N VAL A 57 25.61 -0.65 -19.84
CA VAL A 57 25.53 0.10 -18.60
C VAL A 57 25.07 1.50 -19.05
N PRO A 58 23.80 1.91 -18.82
CA PRO A 58 23.51 3.33 -18.94
C PRO A 58 24.54 4.00 -18.03
N ALA A 59 25.37 4.87 -18.62
CA ALA A 59 26.28 5.71 -17.87
C ALA A 59 25.54 6.10 -16.60
N GLN A 60 26.09 5.69 -15.45
CA GLN A 60 25.55 6.10 -14.15
C GLN A 60 25.20 7.57 -14.33
N PRO A 61 23.94 7.98 -14.16
CA PRO A 61 23.61 9.39 -14.21
C PRO A 61 24.63 10.04 -13.29
N ALA A 62 25.42 10.96 -13.87
CA ALA A 62 26.47 11.67 -13.14
C ALA A 62 25.89 12.02 -11.78
N PRO A 63 26.63 11.79 -10.69
CA PRO A 63 26.13 12.01 -9.34
C PRO A 63 25.40 13.34 -9.35
N VAL A 64 24.07 13.28 -9.23
CA VAL A 64 23.26 14.48 -9.10
C VAL A 64 23.87 15.14 -7.90
N ALA A 65 24.54 16.27 -8.13
CA ALA A 65 25.17 17.06 -7.12
C ALA A 65 24.20 17.10 -5.95
N GLU A 66 24.66 16.64 -4.79
CA GLU A 66 23.94 16.74 -3.54
C GLU A 66 23.25 18.10 -3.52
N PRO A 67 21.91 18.16 -3.39
CA PRO A 67 21.26 19.44 -3.18
C PRO A 67 21.89 20.01 -1.93
N LYS A 68 22.71 21.04 -2.15
CA LYS A 68 23.36 21.85 -1.12
C LYS A 68 22.29 22.08 -0.05
N PRO A 69 22.55 21.73 1.22
CA PRO A 69 21.56 21.85 2.27
C PRO A 69 20.98 23.25 2.21
N ALA A 70 19.66 23.34 2.05
CA ALA A 70 18.96 24.60 2.17
C ALA A 70 19.38 25.21 3.51
N PRO A 71 19.89 26.46 3.52
CA PRO A 71 20.28 27.10 4.76
C PRO A 71 19.07 27.13 5.68
N ALA A 72 19.31 26.78 6.95
CA ALA A 72 18.35 26.90 8.01
C ALA A 72 17.84 28.34 8.03
N SER A 73 16.56 28.53 7.71
CA SER A 73 15.89 29.80 7.91
C SER A 73 15.50 29.90 9.38
N ASP A 74 16.47 30.27 10.20
CA ASP A 74 16.24 31.00 11.43
C ASP A 74 17.34 32.06 11.43
N ASP A 75 16.97 33.30 11.09
CA ASP A 75 17.58 34.49 11.70
C ASP A 75 16.66 35.68 11.44
N LEU A 76 15.69 35.78 12.34
CA LEU A 76 14.80 36.91 12.58
C LEU A 76 15.52 38.02 13.38
N PHE A 77 16.85 38.10 13.33
CA PHE A 77 17.67 39.04 14.09
C PHE A 77 18.93 39.47 13.34
N GLY A 78 19.04 40.79 13.13
CA GLY A 78 20.31 41.54 13.14
C GLY A 78 21.10 41.48 11.84
N ASP A 79 20.84 42.33 10.85
CA ASP A 79 21.27 43.74 10.88
C ASP A 79 22.66 43.91 11.50
N LEU A 80 23.71 43.64 10.72
CA LEU A 80 24.99 44.37 10.77
C LEU A 80 25.67 44.34 9.40
N GLY A 81 25.45 45.39 8.62
CA GLY A 81 26.54 46.22 8.10
C GLY A 81 27.50 45.68 7.04
N ALA A 82 27.33 46.27 5.84
CA ALA A 82 28.36 46.90 5.00
C ALA A 82 29.35 46.02 4.21
N GLY A 83 29.13 46.01 2.89
CA GLY A 83 30.10 45.64 1.87
C GLY A 83 29.46 45.64 0.48
N SER A 84 29.20 46.83 -0.05
CA SER A 84 28.70 47.06 -1.41
C SER A 84 29.68 46.52 -2.46
N PHE A 85 29.30 45.41 -3.10
CA PHE A 85 29.77 45.08 -4.44
C PHE A 85 28.61 45.42 -5.38
N ASP A 86 28.77 46.50 -6.13
CA ASP A 86 27.82 46.91 -7.16
C ASP A 86 27.92 45.91 -8.32
N ASP A 87 26.93 45.03 -8.43
CA ASP A 87 26.78 44.01 -9.48
C ASP A 87 26.22 44.58 -10.81
N ASP A 88 26.18 45.91 -10.97
CA ASP A 88 25.49 46.58 -12.09
C ASP A 88 26.30 46.69 -13.40
N ASP A 89 27.54 46.20 -13.46
CA ASP A 89 28.45 46.45 -14.61
C ASP A 89 28.64 45.28 -15.61
N PHE A 90 27.88 44.18 -15.47
CA PHE A 90 27.87 43.08 -16.45
C PHE A 90 26.49 42.85 -17.07
N ASN A 91 25.94 43.92 -17.68
CA ASN A 91 24.75 43.81 -18.51
C ASN A 91 25.13 43.24 -19.89
N PHE A 92 25.24 41.91 -19.98
CA PHE A 92 25.26 41.23 -21.27
C PHE A 92 23.88 41.40 -21.91
N PRO A 93 23.79 41.94 -23.15
CA PRO A 93 22.50 42.05 -23.83
C PRO A 93 21.88 40.65 -23.95
N GLU A 94 20.69 40.47 -23.39
CA GLU A 94 19.92 39.25 -23.53
C GLU A 94 19.75 38.95 -25.03
N PRO A 95 20.19 37.76 -25.50
CA PRO A 95 19.90 37.35 -26.86
C PRO A 95 18.37 37.32 -27.03
N PRO A 96 17.84 37.84 -28.15
CA PRO A 96 16.41 37.91 -28.38
C PRO A 96 15.83 36.51 -28.20
N ALA A 97 14.78 36.41 -27.37
CA ALA A 97 14.07 35.18 -27.08
C ALA A 97 13.77 34.47 -28.41
N ALA A 98 14.50 33.39 -28.67
CA ALA A 98 14.25 32.55 -29.82
C ALA A 98 12.84 32.00 -29.65
N GLU A 99 11.93 32.46 -30.52
CA GLU A 99 10.60 31.88 -30.63
C GLU A 99 10.79 30.36 -30.80
N PRO A 100 10.04 29.54 -30.05
CA PRO A 100 10.20 28.10 -30.15
C PRO A 100 9.88 27.69 -31.59
N GLU A 101 10.92 27.38 -32.37
CA GLU A 101 10.78 26.71 -33.66
C GLU A 101 9.94 25.47 -33.42
N GLN A 102 8.71 25.48 -33.93
CA GLN A 102 7.87 24.30 -33.99
C GLN A 102 8.58 23.31 -34.91
N THR A 103 9.37 22.42 -34.32
CA THR A 103 9.98 21.30 -35.02
C THR A 103 8.85 20.35 -35.44
N TYR A 104 8.25 20.64 -36.59
CA TYR A 104 7.32 19.77 -37.29
C TYR A 104 8.08 18.50 -37.64
N ASN A 105 7.82 17.42 -36.89
CA ASN A 105 8.38 16.11 -37.17
C ASN A 105 7.41 15.36 -38.09
N PRO A 106 7.65 15.29 -39.40
CA PRO A 106 6.76 14.64 -40.37
C PRO A 106 6.66 13.12 -40.18
N TYR A 107 7.46 12.54 -39.29
CA TYR A 107 7.44 11.12 -38.92
C TYR A 107 6.87 10.87 -37.52
N ALA A 108 6.38 11.91 -36.83
CA ALA A 108 5.58 11.70 -35.63
C ALA A 108 4.30 10.94 -36.02
N SER A 109 4.14 9.74 -35.47
CA SER A 109 2.95 8.93 -35.70
C SER A 109 1.71 9.75 -35.32
N PRO A 110 0.66 9.83 -36.15
CA PRO A 110 -0.57 10.59 -35.86
C PRO A 110 -1.35 10.11 -34.61
N LEU A 111 -0.80 9.20 -33.81
CA LEU A 111 -1.37 8.69 -32.56
C LEU A 111 -1.20 9.62 -31.35
N SER A 112 -0.51 10.76 -31.46
CA SER A 112 -0.30 11.67 -30.32
C SER A 112 -1.33 12.79 -30.20
N GLU A 113 -2.14 13.08 -31.23
CA GLU A 113 -3.07 14.21 -31.20
C GLU A 113 -4.47 13.86 -30.65
N GLU A 114 -4.83 12.58 -30.52
CA GLU A 114 -6.04 12.16 -29.79
C GLU A 114 -5.91 12.32 -28.26
N SER A 115 -4.73 12.64 -27.73
CA SER A 115 -4.52 12.89 -26.29
C SER A 115 -4.81 14.33 -25.84
N ALA A 116 -5.08 15.27 -26.74
CA ALA A 116 -5.22 16.68 -26.37
C ALA A 116 -6.68 17.12 -26.09
N ALA A 117 -7.69 16.29 -26.41
CA ALA A 117 -9.09 16.65 -26.23
C ALA A 117 -9.74 15.93 -25.02
N GLY A 118 -9.45 16.43 -23.82
CA GLY A 118 -10.47 16.64 -22.76
C GLY A 118 -11.30 15.46 -22.21
N SER A 119 -11.01 14.20 -22.53
CA SER A 119 -11.57 13.08 -21.78
C SER A 119 -10.60 12.74 -20.66
N ALA A 120 -11.07 12.83 -19.40
CA ALA A 120 -10.34 12.37 -18.24
C ALA A 120 -9.95 10.89 -18.45
N GLU A 121 -8.73 10.67 -18.93
CA GLU A 121 -8.31 9.39 -19.48
C GLU A 121 -8.50 8.26 -18.45
N PRO A 122 -9.38 7.27 -18.72
CA PRO A 122 -9.49 6.09 -17.88
C PRO A 122 -8.15 5.33 -17.78
N SER A 123 -7.24 5.54 -18.75
CA SER A 123 -5.89 4.97 -18.76
C SER A 123 -5.07 5.39 -17.52
N GLY A 124 -5.14 6.67 -17.11
CA GLY A 124 -4.37 7.21 -15.99
C GLY A 124 -4.89 6.74 -14.62
N ALA A 125 -6.23 6.68 -14.48
CA ALA A 125 -6.87 6.17 -13.27
C ALA A 125 -6.57 4.68 -13.05
N GLU A 126 -6.63 3.88 -14.13
CA GLU A 126 -6.27 2.46 -14.06
C GLU A 126 -4.79 2.24 -13.71
N ALA A 127 -3.87 2.98 -14.33
CA ALA A 127 -2.45 2.86 -14.05
C ALA A 127 -2.14 3.24 -12.59
N THR A 128 -2.73 4.33 -12.11
CA THR A 128 -2.63 4.78 -10.71
C THR A 128 -3.18 3.73 -9.75
N ARG A 129 -4.34 3.14 -10.05
CA ARG A 129 -4.90 2.08 -9.22
C ARG A 129 -4.03 0.84 -9.21
N LYS A 130 -3.57 0.35 -10.37
CA LYS A 130 -2.70 -0.83 -10.46
C LYS A 130 -1.42 -0.65 -9.66
N ARG A 131 -0.83 0.56 -9.65
CA ARG A 131 0.36 0.91 -8.84
C ARG A 131 0.10 0.82 -7.34
N LEU A 132 -1.08 1.25 -6.88
CA LEU A 132 -1.43 1.35 -5.45
C LEU A 132 -2.26 0.17 -4.93
N LEU A 133 -2.71 -0.74 -5.80
CA LEU A 133 -3.64 -1.82 -5.46
C LEU A 133 -3.12 -2.75 -4.34
N SER A 134 -1.82 -3.01 -4.30
CA SER A 134 -1.21 -3.82 -3.22
C SER A 134 -1.24 -3.10 -1.88
N HIS A 135 -0.98 -1.79 -1.87
CA HIS A 135 -1.02 -0.96 -0.67
C HIS A 135 -2.47 -0.76 -0.17
N GLU A 136 -3.42 -0.56 -1.09
CA GLU A 136 -4.87 -0.56 -0.83
C GLU A 136 -5.30 -1.88 -0.17
N ALA A 137 -4.86 -3.02 -0.69
CA ALA A 137 -5.18 -4.34 -0.15
C ALA A 137 -4.62 -4.54 1.27
N SER A 138 -3.37 -4.14 1.53
CA SER A 138 -2.77 -4.21 2.87
C SER A 138 -3.51 -3.35 3.89
N ILE A 139 -3.85 -2.09 3.54
CA ILE A 139 -4.61 -1.21 4.43
C ILE A 139 -6.00 -1.77 4.71
N ARG A 140 -6.69 -2.32 3.70
CA ARG A 140 -8.00 -2.96 3.88
C ARG A 140 -7.94 -4.21 4.76
N SER A 141 -6.88 -5.01 4.64
CA SER A 141 -6.65 -6.17 5.51
C SER A 141 -6.49 -5.74 6.97
N MET A 142 -5.69 -4.71 7.23
CA MET A 142 -5.53 -4.15 8.59
C MET A 142 -6.83 -3.55 9.12
N GLY A 143 -7.59 -2.85 8.28
CA GLY A 143 -8.94 -2.38 8.63
C GLY A 143 -9.89 -3.52 9.01
N ALA A 144 -9.81 -4.67 8.33
CA ALA A 144 -10.58 -5.86 8.68
C ALA A 144 -10.17 -6.45 10.04
N LEU A 145 -8.87 -6.49 10.35
CA LEU A 145 -8.39 -6.90 11.67
C LEU A 145 -8.91 -5.99 12.79
N PHE A 146 -8.92 -4.67 12.57
CA PHE A 146 -9.47 -3.71 13.54
C PHE A 146 -10.98 -3.91 13.74
N ILE A 147 -11.73 -4.22 12.68
CA ILE A 147 -13.15 -4.56 12.78
C ILE A 147 -13.36 -5.82 13.62
N ILE A 148 -12.60 -6.89 13.35
CA ILE A 148 -12.73 -8.15 14.10
C ILE A 148 -12.37 -7.94 15.57
N GLY A 149 -11.25 -7.28 15.85
CA GLY A 149 -10.82 -6.94 17.21
C GLY A 149 -11.84 -6.05 17.93
N GLY A 150 -12.36 -5.03 17.25
CA GLY A 150 -13.40 -4.15 17.79
C GLY A 150 -14.70 -4.88 18.11
N VAL A 151 -15.17 -5.77 17.24
CA VAL A 151 -16.39 -6.57 17.50
C VAL A 151 -16.21 -7.51 18.68
N LEU A 152 -15.11 -8.29 18.70
CA LEU A 152 -14.83 -9.23 19.78
C LEU A 152 -14.63 -8.51 21.12
N GLY A 153 -13.91 -7.38 21.10
CA GLY A 153 -13.70 -6.56 22.28
C GLY A 153 -14.98 -5.90 22.80
N CYS A 154 -15.87 -5.46 21.92
CA CYS A 154 -17.21 -4.98 22.32
C CYS A 154 -18.02 -6.09 22.99
N LEU A 155 -18.00 -7.31 22.46
CA LEU A 155 -18.67 -8.47 23.08
C LEU A 155 -18.09 -8.75 24.48
N ALA A 156 -16.77 -8.76 24.62
CA ALA A 156 -16.12 -8.92 25.92
C ALA A 156 -16.47 -7.79 26.89
N GLY A 157 -16.52 -6.54 26.43
CA GLY A 157 -16.95 -5.38 27.22
C GLY A 157 -18.39 -5.53 27.71
N ILE A 158 -19.30 -5.99 26.86
CA ILE A 158 -20.71 -6.28 27.23
C ILE A 158 -20.76 -7.36 28.31
N VAL A 159 -20.00 -8.46 28.17
CA VAL A 159 -19.94 -9.52 29.19
C VAL A 159 -19.46 -8.96 30.53
N ASN A 160 -18.41 -8.13 30.56
CA ASN A 160 -17.91 -7.49 31.77
C ASN A 160 -18.95 -6.57 32.42
N ILE A 161 -19.70 -5.80 31.62
CA ILE A 161 -20.79 -4.94 32.12
C ILE A 161 -21.87 -5.81 32.77
N VAL A 162 -22.30 -6.89 32.11
CA VAL A 162 -23.34 -7.81 32.64
C VAL A 162 -22.87 -8.45 33.94
N GLN A 163 -21.64 -8.98 33.99
CA GLN A 163 -21.06 -9.56 35.21
C GLN A 163 -20.96 -8.51 36.32
N GLY A 164 -20.55 -7.28 36.00
CA GLY A 164 -20.48 -6.18 36.95
C GLY A 164 -21.84 -5.83 37.57
N ILE A 165 -22.89 -5.76 36.75
CA ILE A 165 -24.26 -5.52 37.22
C ILE A 165 -24.74 -6.66 38.14
N LEU A 166 -24.53 -7.92 37.73
CA LEU A 166 -24.94 -9.09 38.52
C LEU A 166 -24.21 -9.14 39.88
N ALA A 167 -22.92 -8.84 39.91
CA ALA A 167 -22.14 -8.79 41.15
C ALA A 167 -22.60 -7.65 42.07
N MET A 168 -22.98 -6.49 41.52
CA MET A 168 -23.58 -5.41 42.31
C MET A 168 -24.95 -5.81 42.89
N MET A 169 -25.76 -6.54 42.14
CA MET A 169 -27.05 -7.05 42.62
C MET A 169 -26.91 -8.08 43.74
N ALA A 170 -25.82 -8.86 43.76
CA ALA A 170 -25.56 -9.85 44.81
C ALA A 170 -25.21 -9.21 46.18
N GLY A 171 -24.74 -7.96 46.20
CA GLY A 171 -24.37 -7.24 47.42
C GLY A 171 -23.07 -7.72 48.08
N GLY A 172 -22.79 -7.22 49.29
CA GLY A 172 -21.58 -7.57 50.06
C GLY A 172 -20.27 -7.13 49.38
N ASP A 173 -19.19 -7.87 49.62
CA ASP A 173 -17.87 -7.59 49.03
C ASP A 173 -17.85 -7.72 47.49
N ALA A 174 -18.77 -8.51 46.94
CA ALA A 174 -18.91 -8.68 45.49
C ALA A 174 -19.36 -7.40 44.79
N ALA A 175 -20.08 -6.51 45.48
CA ALA A 175 -20.56 -5.26 44.88
C ALA A 175 -19.42 -4.30 44.51
N VAL A 176 -18.34 -4.26 45.31
CA VAL A 176 -17.16 -3.45 45.01
C VAL A 176 -16.47 -3.96 43.73
N GLY A 177 -16.29 -5.28 43.63
CA GLY A 177 -15.76 -5.91 42.42
C GLY A 177 -16.66 -5.68 41.20
N GLY A 178 -17.98 -5.74 41.39
CA GLY A 178 -18.97 -5.48 40.34
C GLY A 178 -18.89 -4.06 39.77
N GLY A 179 -18.72 -3.05 40.64
CA GLY A 179 -18.52 -1.66 40.22
C GLY A 179 -17.25 -1.49 39.36
N VAL A 180 -16.15 -2.12 39.76
CA VAL A 180 -14.88 -2.09 39.00
C VAL A 180 -15.04 -2.75 37.63
N LEU A 181 -15.65 -3.94 37.56
CA LEU A 181 -15.92 -4.64 36.30
C LEU A 181 -16.80 -3.84 35.35
N LEU A 182 -17.80 -3.13 35.88
CA LEU A 182 -18.68 -2.27 35.08
C LEU A 182 -17.90 -1.12 34.43
N VAL A 183 -17.05 -0.43 35.20
CA VAL A 183 -16.21 0.67 34.69
C VAL A 183 -15.22 0.15 33.64
N ILE A 184 -14.54 -0.96 33.91
CA ILE A 184 -13.63 -1.59 32.95
C ILE A 184 -14.39 -1.98 31.67
N GLY A 185 -15.53 -2.64 31.80
CA GLY A 185 -16.35 -3.06 30.66
C GLY A 185 -16.82 -1.89 29.81
N ALA A 186 -17.22 -0.78 30.43
CA ALA A 186 -17.61 0.44 29.72
C ALA A 186 -16.43 1.10 28.99
N VAL A 187 -15.28 1.24 29.64
CA VAL A 187 -14.06 1.83 29.03
C VAL A 187 -13.56 0.96 27.88
N VAL A 188 -13.40 -0.34 28.10
CA VAL A 188 -12.96 -1.30 27.08
C VAL A 188 -13.96 -1.35 25.93
N GLY A 189 -15.26 -1.44 26.22
CA GLY A 189 -16.31 -1.43 25.20
C GLY A 189 -16.29 -0.16 24.35
N GLY A 190 -16.09 1.00 24.97
CA GLY A 190 -15.94 2.28 24.26
C GLY A 190 -14.71 2.32 23.35
N LEU A 191 -13.56 1.86 23.84
CA LEU A 191 -12.32 1.78 23.05
C LEU A 191 -12.46 0.80 21.87
N CYS A 192 -13.14 -0.34 22.07
CA CYS A 192 -13.38 -1.32 21.02
C CYS A 192 -14.39 -0.82 19.97
N ALA A 193 -15.41 -0.06 20.38
CA ALA A 193 -16.33 0.60 19.45
C ALA A 193 -15.60 1.65 18.60
N PHE A 194 -14.70 2.42 19.22
CA PHE A 194 -13.82 3.35 18.50
C PHE A 194 -12.90 2.61 17.52
N GLN A 195 -12.28 1.51 17.95
CA GLN A 195 -11.44 0.67 17.09
C GLN A 195 -12.22 0.11 15.89
N TYR A 196 -13.48 -0.32 16.10
CA TYR A 196 -14.38 -0.75 15.02
C TYR A 196 -14.63 0.38 14.02
N TRP A 197 -14.93 1.59 14.50
CA TRP A 197 -15.15 2.76 13.66
C TRP A 197 -13.91 3.09 12.81
N VAL A 198 -12.71 3.08 13.41
CA VAL A 198 -11.44 3.27 12.69
C VAL A 198 -11.25 2.18 11.64
N GLY A 199 -11.46 0.90 11.99
CA GLY A 199 -11.34 -0.22 11.05
C GLY A 199 -12.31 -0.11 9.86
N ALA A 200 -13.57 0.29 10.12
CA ALA A 200 -14.56 0.54 9.08
C ALA A 200 -14.16 1.71 8.16
N GLY A 201 -13.59 2.77 8.72
CA GLY A 201 -13.07 3.92 7.97
C GLY A 201 -11.87 3.55 7.10
N LEU A 202 -10.92 2.77 7.61
CA LEU A 202 -9.76 2.28 6.84
C LEU A 202 -10.18 1.37 5.70
N ARG A 203 -11.18 0.51 5.90
CA ARG A 203 -11.69 -0.39 4.86
C ARG A 203 -12.35 0.37 3.69
N LYS A 204 -12.98 1.50 4.01
CA LYS A 204 -13.54 2.47 3.05
C LYS A 204 -12.49 3.44 2.48
N CYS A 205 -11.23 3.34 2.90
CA CYS A 205 -10.14 4.25 2.54
C CYS A 205 -10.48 5.72 2.83
N ASN A 206 -11.15 6.00 3.95
CA ASN A 206 -11.53 7.36 4.34
C ASN A 206 -10.35 8.11 4.98
N PRO A 207 -10.03 9.34 4.53
CA PRO A 207 -8.94 10.14 5.12
C PRO A 207 -9.10 10.38 6.62
N SER A 208 -10.35 10.48 7.08
CA SER A 208 -10.67 10.75 8.51
C SER A 208 -10.21 9.63 9.44
N ALA A 209 -10.06 8.41 8.93
CA ALA A 209 -9.60 7.26 9.73
C ALA A 209 -8.08 7.20 9.90
N ARG A 210 -7.33 8.01 9.15
CA ARG A 210 -5.86 7.96 9.11
C ARG A 210 -5.23 8.34 10.45
N VAL A 211 -5.58 9.51 10.98
CA VAL A 211 -5.00 10.02 12.24
C VAL A 211 -5.35 9.11 13.42
N PRO A 212 -6.63 8.72 13.62
CA PRO A 212 -7.00 7.73 14.64
C PRO A 212 -6.23 6.42 14.54
N ALA A 213 -6.04 5.89 13.32
CA ALA A 213 -5.30 4.66 13.11
C ALA A 213 -3.82 4.80 13.50
N ILE A 214 -3.17 5.93 13.19
CA ILE A 214 -1.79 6.19 13.59
C ILE A 214 -1.68 6.26 15.12
N VAL A 215 -2.58 6.96 15.79
CA VAL A 215 -2.60 7.07 17.26
C VAL A 215 -2.79 5.70 17.92
N LEU A 216 -3.76 4.92 17.47
CA LEU A 216 -3.99 3.57 18.00
C LEU A 216 -2.79 2.64 17.76
N SER A 217 -2.13 2.76 16.61
CA SER A 217 -0.92 2.00 16.31
C SER A 217 0.23 2.39 17.22
N ALA A 218 0.42 3.71 17.46
CA ALA A 218 1.45 4.24 18.35
C ALA A 218 1.29 3.70 19.78
N ILE A 219 0.07 3.68 20.30
CA ILE A 219 -0.23 3.08 21.61
C ILE A 219 0.05 1.57 21.58
N GLY A 220 -0.35 0.90 20.50
CA GLY A 220 -0.12 -0.53 20.30
C GLY A 220 1.34 -0.96 20.23
N LEU A 221 2.30 -0.04 20.03
CA LEU A 221 3.73 -0.35 20.11
C LEU A 221 4.16 -0.80 21.52
N LEU A 222 3.41 -0.43 22.57
CA LEU A 222 3.65 -0.88 23.94
C LEU A 222 3.40 -2.38 24.13
N GLY A 223 2.68 -3.03 23.21
CA GLY A 223 2.38 -4.46 23.25
C GLY A 223 3.55 -5.34 22.79
N PHE A 224 4.69 -5.33 23.49
CA PHE A 224 5.88 -6.09 23.12
C PHE A 224 5.71 -7.62 23.32
N PRO A 225 6.22 -8.49 22.43
CA PRO A 225 6.97 -8.20 21.19
C PRO A 225 6.12 -8.18 19.91
N ILE A 226 5.01 -8.93 19.90
CA ILE A 226 4.21 -9.16 18.69
C ILE A 226 3.46 -7.87 18.29
N GLY A 227 2.89 -7.15 19.26
CA GLY A 227 2.19 -5.90 19.03
C GLY A 227 3.11 -4.81 18.50
N THR A 228 4.35 -4.72 18.99
CA THR A 228 5.35 -3.78 18.45
C THR A 228 5.60 -4.03 16.96
N LEU A 229 5.81 -5.29 16.55
CA LEU A 229 6.11 -5.62 15.15
C LEU A 229 4.91 -5.35 14.22
N ILE A 230 3.71 -5.76 14.63
CA ILE A 230 2.48 -5.54 13.83
C ILE A 230 2.16 -4.04 13.74
N ASN A 231 2.21 -3.31 14.86
CA ASN A 231 1.86 -1.89 14.88
C ASN A 231 2.93 -1.01 14.22
N ALA A 232 4.22 -1.35 14.33
CA ALA A 232 5.27 -0.66 13.58
C ALA A 232 5.08 -0.80 12.07
N TYR A 233 4.75 -2.01 11.59
CA TYR A 233 4.44 -2.24 10.19
C TYR A 233 3.18 -1.47 9.75
N PHE A 234 2.14 -1.47 10.57
CA PHE A 234 0.90 -0.76 10.26
C PHE A 234 1.10 0.77 10.24
N LEU A 235 1.89 1.31 11.18
CA LEU A 235 2.28 2.72 11.21
C LEU A 235 3.07 3.09 9.96
N TYR A 236 4.02 2.25 9.53
CA TYR A 236 4.73 2.44 8.26
C TYR A 236 3.76 2.48 7.05
N LEU A 237 2.76 1.59 7.01
CA LEU A 237 1.78 1.55 5.92
C LEU A 237 0.90 2.81 5.84
N VAL A 238 0.41 3.30 6.99
CA VAL A 238 -0.58 4.38 7.06
C VAL A 238 0.07 5.77 7.12
N ALA A 239 1.20 5.90 7.79
CA ALA A 239 1.93 7.16 7.90
C ALA A 239 2.73 7.49 6.63
N GLY A 240 3.17 6.48 5.87
CA GLY A 240 3.97 6.67 4.66
C GLY A 240 3.25 7.41 3.52
N LYS A 241 4.01 7.96 2.57
CA LYS A 241 3.50 8.73 1.40
C LYS A 241 2.44 7.94 0.61
N LYS A 242 2.65 6.65 0.39
CA LYS A 242 1.68 5.77 -0.30
C LYS A 242 0.39 5.58 0.50
N GLY A 243 0.47 5.52 1.84
CA GLY A 243 -0.70 5.45 2.70
C GLY A 243 -1.53 6.73 2.64
N ALA A 244 -0.85 7.88 2.62
CA ALA A 244 -1.50 9.18 2.42
C ALA A 244 -2.21 9.27 1.07
N GLU A 245 -1.56 8.82 -0.02
CA GLU A 245 -2.13 8.80 -1.37
C GLU A 245 -3.37 7.89 -1.43
N VAL A 246 -3.29 6.67 -0.89
CA VAL A 246 -4.42 5.71 -0.88
C VAL A 246 -5.61 6.18 -0.03
N LEU A 247 -5.36 6.91 1.06
CA LEU A 247 -6.39 7.44 1.94
C LEU A 247 -6.89 8.83 1.52
N SER A 248 -6.42 9.38 0.40
CA SER A 248 -6.86 10.68 -0.11
C SER A 248 -8.26 10.60 -0.75
N SER A 249 -8.96 11.73 -0.79
CA SER A 249 -10.22 11.87 -1.53
C SER A 249 -10.03 11.65 -3.04
N ASP A 250 -8.86 11.99 -3.58
CA ASP A 250 -8.56 11.86 -5.01
C ASP A 250 -8.48 10.39 -5.42
N TYR A 251 -7.85 9.56 -4.58
CA TYR A 251 -7.80 8.13 -4.82
C TYR A 251 -9.17 7.47 -4.70
N GLN A 252 -10.09 7.99 -3.90
CA GLN A 252 -11.47 7.50 -3.89
C GLN A 252 -12.18 7.71 -5.23
N ARG A 253 -11.91 8.84 -5.91
CA ARG A 253 -12.42 9.08 -7.28
C ARG A 253 -11.86 8.05 -8.26
N VAL A 254 -10.58 7.70 -8.12
CA VAL A 254 -9.95 6.61 -8.90
C VAL A 254 -10.61 5.26 -8.61
N ILE A 255 -10.92 4.95 -7.36
CA ILE A 255 -11.62 3.70 -6.99
C ILE A 255 -13.02 3.63 -7.63
N ALA A 256 -13.75 4.74 -7.60
CA ALA A 256 -15.09 4.86 -8.19
C ALA A 256 -15.06 4.74 -9.73
N ALA A 257 -14.02 5.27 -10.38
CA ALA A 257 -13.85 5.20 -11.83
C ALA A 257 -13.48 3.80 -12.35
N THR A 258 -12.85 2.94 -11.54
CA THR A 258 -12.33 1.63 -12.02
C THR A 258 -12.91 0.42 -11.26
N PRO A 259 -14.24 0.23 -11.15
CA PRO A 259 -14.86 -0.79 -10.29
C PRO A 259 -14.53 -2.24 -10.65
N HIS A 260 -14.03 -2.48 -11.87
CA HIS A 260 -13.67 -3.79 -12.38
C HIS A 260 -12.33 -4.32 -11.82
N ILE A 261 -11.46 -3.46 -11.27
CA ILE A 261 -10.17 -3.86 -10.68
C ILE A 261 -10.38 -4.20 -9.20
N LYS A 262 -10.53 -5.49 -8.88
CA LYS A 262 -10.69 -6.00 -7.51
C LYS A 262 -9.55 -6.92 -7.10
N HIS A 263 -9.02 -6.71 -5.89
CA HIS A 263 -8.07 -7.65 -5.29
C HIS A 263 -8.81 -8.93 -4.86
N LYS A 264 -8.32 -10.10 -5.28
CA LYS A 264 -8.87 -11.40 -4.88
C LYS A 264 -8.17 -11.89 -3.62
N ILE A 265 -8.90 -11.91 -2.50
CA ILE A 265 -8.45 -12.57 -1.28
C ILE A 265 -8.53 -14.08 -1.51
N SER A 266 -7.49 -14.82 -1.13
CA SER A 266 -7.49 -16.28 -1.21
C SER A 266 -8.54 -16.87 -0.25
N ILE A 267 -9.29 -17.87 -0.71
CA ILE A 267 -10.28 -18.62 0.10
C ILE A 267 -9.63 -19.21 1.35
N ILE A 268 -8.37 -19.64 1.25
CA ILE A 268 -7.61 -20.21 2.37
C ILE A 268 -7.50 -19.21 3.52
N VAL A 269 -7.27 -17.93 3.21
CA VAL A 269 -7.17 -16.86 4.23
C VAL A 269 -8.52 -16.70 4.94
N TRP A 270 -9.64 -16.78 4.23
CA TRP A 270 -10.97 -16.73 4.83
C TRP A 270 -11.23 -17.90 5.78
N ILE A 271 -10.78 -19.11 5.44
CA ILE A 271 -10.89 -20.29 6.31
C ILE A 271 -10.10 -20.07 7.60
N PHE A 272 -8.85 -19.60 7.52
CA PHE A 272 -8.03 -19.31 8.69
C PHE A 272 -8.63 -18.21 9.57
N VAL A 273 -9.18 -17.14 8.97
CA VAL A 273 -9.85 -16.07 9.72
C VAL A 273 -11.11 -16.61 10.42
N ALA A 274 -11.92 -17.41 9.75
CA ALA A 274 -13.11 -18.02 10.35
C ALA A 274 -12.76 -18.95 11.51
N LEU A 275 -11.73 -19.78 11.36
CA LEU A 275 -11.23 -20.66 12.40
C LEU A 275 -10.71 -19.86 13.61
N LEU A 276 -9.92 -18.81 13.38
CA LEU A 276 -9.41 -17.93 14.43
C LEU A 276 -10.56 -17.28 15.23
N VAL A 277 -11.56 -16.74 14.54
CA VAL A 277 -12.74 -16.13 15.18
C VAL A 277 -13.51 -17.17 15.99
N ALA A 278 -13.70 -18.39 15.47
CA ALA A 278 -14.36 -19.46 16.21
C ALA A 278 -13.64 -19.82 17.51
N VAL A 279 -12.30 -19.93 17.47
CA VAL A 279 -11.49 -20.19 18.68
C VAL A 279 -11.60 -19.04 19.69
N LEU A 280 -11.54 -17.79 19.24
CA LEU A 280 -11.67 -16.63 20.12
C LEU A 280 -13.05 -16.57 20.78
N LEU A 281 -14.11 -16.89 20.05
CA LEU A 281 -15.47 -16.98 20.60
C LEU A 281 -15.60 -18.11 21.63
N LEU A 282 -14.98 -19.27 21.39
CA LEU A 282 -14.96 -20.37 22.36
C LEU A 282 -14.26 -19.97 23.66
N VAL A 283 -13.12 -19.28 23.57
CA VAL A 283 -12.41 -18.76 24.76
C VAL A 283 -13.26 -17.74 25.50
N LEU A 284 -13.93 -16.84 24.80
CA LEU A 284 -14.81 -15.84 25.39
C LEU A 284 -16.01 -16.49 26.10
N VAL A 285 -16.62 -17.53 25.52
CA VAL A 285 -17.70 -18.30 26.16
C VAL A 285 -17.18 -19.05 27.39
N ALA A 286 -16.00 -19.67 27.30
CA ALA A 286 -15.41 -20.37 28.44
C ALA A 286 -15.16 -19.42 29.62
N PHE A 287 -14.68 -18.20 29.35
CA PHE A 287 -14.48 -17.16 30.37
C PHE A 287 -15.80 -16.59 30.92
N ALA A 288 -16.86 -16.58 30.10
CA ALA A 288 -18.17 -16.10 30.56
C ALA A 288 -18.90 -17.11 31.46
N VAL A 289 -18.61 -18.41 31.31
CA VAL A 289 -19.29 -19.50 32.03
C VAL A 289 -18.50 -20.00 33.25
N GLY A 290 -17.16 -19.93 33.21
CA GLY A 290 -16.28 -20.33 34.31
C GLY A 290 -16.04 -19.19 35.29
#